data_AF-A0A1V4QX04-F1
#
_entry.id   AF-A0A1V4QX04-F1
#
_cell.length_a   1.000
_cell.length_b   1.000
_cell.length_c   1.000
_cell.angle_alpha   90.00
_cell.angle_beta   90.00
_cell.angle_gamma   90.00
#
_symmetry.space_group_name_H-M   'P 1'
#
loop_
_entity.id
_entity.type
_entity.pdbx_description
1 polymer ?
#
loop_
_entity_poly.entity_id
_entity_poly.type
_entity_poly.pdbx_seq_one_letter_code
_entity_poly.pdbx_strand_id
1 'polypeptide(L)'
;MAEPIDVGKLIKTLQRMAASRKKLQELLAAPPESRNAVSPKAVGRAEARAADALTVRLKSFPHKIWRGTTSSGFPLILTFSAEGNYAALKAFGRPEHWFFHARDFAGSYVLLLTGKQKPKPADIKQAALVAAIHSKGKRESELEVSYTQLKYVRKPRHARTGTVLMTREQVISVRTEEWEEVKGKLFG
;
A
#
# COMPACT_ATOMS: atom_id res chain seq x y z
N MET A 1 -52.24 -6.46 18.41
CA MET A 1 -52.48 -5.09 17.92
C MET A 1 -51.32 -4.73 17.03
N ALA A 2 -51.52 -4.60 15.71
CA ALA A 2 -50.45 -4.25 14.78
C ALA A 2 -50.15 -2.75 14.86
N GLU A 3 -48.88 -2.37 14.95
CA GLU A 3 -48.48 -0.96 14.94
C GLU A 3 -48.96 -0.27 13.65
N PRO A 4 -49.50 0.95 13.73
CA PRO A 4 -49.91 1.69 12.54
C PRO A 4 -48.70 2.00 11.67
N ILE A 5 -48.83 1.71 10.38
CA ILE A 5 -47.77 1.92 9.38
C ILE A 5 -47.46 3.42 9.29
N ASP A 6 -46.22 3.81 9.57
CA ASP A 6 -45.74 5.18 9.40
C ASP A 6 -45.60 5.52 7.90
N VAL A 7 -46.69 6.07 7.37
CA VAL A 7 -46.83 6.49 5.96
C VAL A 7 -45.76 7.52 5.56
N GLY A 8 -45.30 8.37 6.49
CA GLY A 8 -44.26 9.36 6.23
C GLY A 8 -42.89 8.75 5.99
N LYS A 9 -42.55 7.70 6.75
CA LYS A 9 -41.32 6.92 6.56
C LYS A 9 -41.37 6.11 5.26
N LEU A 10 -42.55 5.61 4.88
CA LEU A 10 -42.75 4.90 3.61
C LEU A 10 -42.56 5.82 2.40
N ILE A 11 -43.14 7.03 2.43
CA ILE A 11 -42.98 8.02 1.35
C ILE A 11 -41.51 8.42 1.16
N LYS A 12 -40.78 8.70 2.25
CA LYS A 12 -39.34 9.02 2.15
C LYS A 12 -38.52 7.86 1.58
N THR A 13 -38.88 6.63 1.94
CA THR A 13 -38.22 5.43 1.42
C THR A 13 -38.47 5.26 -0.08
N LEU A 14 -39.73 5.42 -0.51
CA LEU A 14 -40.11 5.37 -1.91
C LEU A 14 -39.44 6.46 -2.74
N GLN A 15 -39.34 7.69 -2.22
CA GLN A 15 -38.62 8.79 -2.87
C GLN A 15 -37.12 8.50 -3.04
N ARG A 16 -36.47 7.93 -2.01
CA ARG A 16 -35.06 7.50 -2.08
C ARG A 16 -34.87 6.36 -3.09
N MET A 17 -35.79 5.41 -3.14
CA MET A 17 -35.77 4.30 -4.10
C MET A 17 -35.97 4.78 -5.53
N ALA A 18 -36.88 5.73 -5.76
CA ALA A 18 -37.13 6.32 -7.08
C ALA A 18 -35.90 7.09 -7.60
N ALA A 19 -35.27 7.90 -6.75
CA ALA A 19 -34.02 8.59 -7.09
C ALA A 19 -32.87 7.60 -7.41
N SER A 20 -32.80 6.49 -6.65
CA SER A 20 -31.81 5.43 -6.88
C SER A 20 -32.06 4.67 -8.19
N ARG A 21 -33.33 4.45 -8.56
CA ARG A 21 -33.72 3.76 -9.80
C ARG A 21 -33.35 4.58 -11.04
N LYS A 22 -33.58 5.89 -11.03
CA LYS A 22 -33.17 6.78 -12.13
C LYS A 22 -31.65 6.74 -12.32
N LYS A 23 -30.90 6.78 -11.22
CA LYS A 23 -29.43 6.69 -11.25
C LYS A 23 -28.95 5.34 -11.78
N LEU A 24 -29.63 4.24 -11.42
CA LEU A 24 -29.31 2.90 -11.91
C LEU A 24 -29.61 2.77 -13.42
N GLN A 25 -30.73 3.33 -13.89
CA GLN A 25 -31.08 3.35 -15.32
C GLN A 25 -30.08 4.15 -16.15
N GLU A 26 -29.63 5.31 -15.66
CA GLU A 26 -28.56 6.09 -16.29
C GLU A 26 -27.24 5.31 -16.39
N LEU A 27 -26.87 4.57 -15.34
CA LEU A 27 -25.66 3.75 -15.32
C LEU A 27 -25.75 2.54 -16.26
N LEU A 28 -26.93 1.94 -16.40
CA LEU A 28 -27.17 0.80 -17.30
C LEU A 28 -27.21 1.24 -18.78
N ALA A 29 -27.73 2.43 -19.07
CA ALA A 29 -27.79 3.00 -20.42
C ALA A 29 -26.43 3.50 -20.94
N ALA A 30 -25.43 3.65 -20.07
CA ALA A 30 -24.09 4.09 -20.46
C ALA A 30 -23.27 2.94 -21.11
N PRO A 31 -22.40 3.24 -22.10
CA PRO A 31 -21.50 2.27 -22.73
C PRO A 31 -20.65 1.51 -21.70
N PRO A 32 -20.33 0.22 -21.91
CA PRO A 32 -19.62 -0.60 -20.93
C PRO A 32 -18.28 0.00 -20.45
N GLU A 33 -17.61 0.80 -21.29
CA GLU A 33 -16.35 1.47 -20.96
C GLU A 33 -16.49 2.55 -19.85
N SER A 34 -17.67 3.17 -19.70
CA SER A 34 -17.90 4.22 -18.71
C SER A 34 -18.54 3.72 -17.40
N ARG A 35 -18.96 2.44 -17.35
CA ARG A 35 -19.60 1.83 -16.17
C ARG A 35 -18.68 1.72 -14.96
N ASN A 36 -17.36 1.71 -15.16
CA ASN A 36 -16.34 1.65 -14.11
C ASN A 36 -15.49 2.93 -13.98
N ALA A 37 -15.81 3.98 -14.74
CA ALA A 37 -15.07 5.23 -14.68
C ALA A 37 -15.44 5.99 -13.40
N VAL A 38 -14.67 5.77 -12.32
CA VAL A 38 -14.70 6.65 -11.15
C VAL A 38 -14.34 8.05 -11.62
N SER A 39 -15.18 9.05 -11.34
CA SER A 39 -14.93 10.40 -11.86
C SER A 39 -13.58 10.93 -11.37
N PRO A 40 -12.80 11.63 -12.21
CA PRO A 40 -11.48 12.15 -11.83
C PRO A 40 -11.49 12.99 -10.55
N LYS A 41 -12.60 13.70 -10.30
CA LYS A 41 -12.82 14.52 -9.10
C LYS A 41 -13.03 13.67 -7.84
N ALA A 42 -13.68 12.51 -7.95
CA ALA A 42 -13.85 11.57 -6.85
C ALA A 42 -12.54 10.82 -6.54
N VAL A 43 -11.77 10.48 -7.58
CA VAL A 43 -10.42 9.89 -7.43
C VAL A 43 -9.50 10.86 -6.69
N GLY A 44 -9.39 12.12 -7.16
CA GLY A 44 -8.53 13.12 -6.52
C GLY A 44 -8.90 13.41 -5.06
N ARG A 45 -10.20 13.44 -4.72
CA ARG A 45 -10.65 13.63 -3.32
C ARG A 45 -10.33 12.43 -2.44
N ALA A 46 -10.41 11.21 -2.97
CA ALA A 46 -10.06 9.99 -2.25
C ALA A 46 -8.53 9.90 -2.02
N GLU A 47 -7.74 10.29 -3.01
CA GLU A 47 -6.27 10.34 -2.94
C GLU A 47 -5.80 11.39 -1.93
N ALA A 48 -6.36 12.60 -1.95
CA ALA A 48 -6.05 13.64 -0.97
C ALA A 48 -6.35 13.18 0.47
N ARG A 49 -7.53 12.60 0.71
CA ARG A 49 -7.89 12.03 2.02
C ARG A 49 -6.96 10.89 2.45
N ALA A 50 -6.52 10.06 1.50
CA ALA A 50 -5.57 8.99 1.77
C ALA A 50 -4.19 9.54 2.14
N ALA A 51 -3.74 10.61 1.49
CA ALA A 51 -2.49 11.32 1.79
C ALA A 51 -2.54 11.99 3.18
N ASP A 52 -3.66 12.62 3.52
CA ASP A 52 -3.88 13.21 4.85
C ASP A 52 -3.82 12.15 5.95
N ALA A 53 -4.55 11.04 5.75
CA ALA A 53 -4.55 9.92 6.70
C ALA A 53 -3.16 9.27 6.84
N LEU A 54 -2.40 9.15 5.75
CA LEU A 54 -1.02 8.66 5.79
C LEU A 54 -0.13 9.62 6.60
N THR A 55 -0.25 10.93 6.36
CA THR A 55 0.52 11.96 7.09
C THR A 55 0.27 11.90 8.59
N VAL A 56 -0.99 11.76 9.02
CA VAL A 56 -1.33 11.62 10.44
C VAL A 56 -0.70 10.37 11.04
N ARG A 57 -0.82 9.21 10.36
CA ARG A 57 -0.24 7.94 10.82
C ARG A 57 1.29 7.98 10.89
N LEU A 58 1.94 8.68 9.96
CA LEU A 58 3.39 8.85 9.98
C LEU A 58 3.85 9.71 11.16
N LYS A 59 3.09 10.76 11.52
CA LYS A 59 3.40 11.61 12.67
C LYS A 59 3.22 10.90 14.01
N SER A 60 2.24 10.02 14.13
CA SER A 60 1.96 9.28 15.36
C SER A 60 2.65 7.92 15.46
N PHE A 61 3.51 7.56 14.49
CA PHE A 61 4.17 6.26 14.49
C PHE A 61 5.27 6.19 15.57
N PRO A 62 5.23 5.22 16.49
CA PRO A 62 6.06 5.23 17.70
C PRO A 62 7.51 4.75 17.49
N HIS A 63 7.88 4.31 16.28
CA HIS A 63 9.20 3.76 15.99
C HIS A 63 9.92 4.57 14.91
N LYS A 64 11.25 4.49 14.91
CA LYS A 64 12.07 5.12 13.86
C LYS A 64 11.75 4.52 12.49
N ILE A 65 11.45 5.42 11.55
CA ILE A 65 11.26 5.10 10.13
C ILE A 65 11.98 6.11 9.26
N TRP A 66 12.34 5.68 8.05
CA TRP A 66 12.71 6.58 6.97
C TRP A 66 11.61 6.59 5.92
N ARG A 67 11.47 7.74 5.28
CA ARG A 67 10.44 8.01 4.29
C ARG A 67 11.15 8.51 3.05
N GLY A 68 10.77 7.97 1.90
CA GLY A 68 11.23 8.45 0.60
C GLY A 68 10.08 8.43 -0.40
N THR A 69 10.37 8.88 -1.60
CA THR A 69 9.42 8.87 -2.70
C THR A 69 10.10 8.28 -3.93
N THR A 70 9.46 7.29 -4.53
CA THR A 70 9.97 6.68 -5.78
C THR A 70 9.87 7.64 -6.96
N SER A 71 10.52 7.28 -8.08
CA SER A 71 10.50 8.08 -9.32
C SER A 71 9.09 8.33 -9.86
N SER A 72 8.15 7.40 -9.62
CA SER A 72 6.74 7.57 -9.99
C SER A 72 5.89 8.28 -8.92
N GLY A 73 6.49 8.80 -7.86
CA GLY A 73 5.78 9.53 -6.80
C GLY A 73 5.19 8.67 -5.69
N PHE A 74 5.45 7.35 -5.66
CA PHE A 74 4.91 6.49 -4.60
C PHE A 74 5.70 6.65 -3.30
N PRO A 75 5.02 6.82 -2.15
CA PRO A 75 5.68 6.85 -0.85
C PRO A 75 6.34 5.50 -0.54
N LEU A 76 7.55 5.58 -0.01
CA LEU A 76 8.34 4.46 0.47
C LEU A 76 8.57 4.61 1.97
N ILE A 77 8.37 3.54 2.72
CA ILE A 77 8.63 3.49 4.17
C ILE A 77 9.66 2.41 4.45
N LEU A 78 10.70 2.78 5.18
CA LEU A 78 11.76 1.91 5.66
C LEU A 78 11.73 1.88 7.20
N THR A 79 11.83 0.69 7.78
CA THR A 79 11.87 0.48 9.25
C THR A 79 13.26 0.04 9.71
N PHE A 80 13.52 0.05 11.03
CA PHE A 80 14.87 -0.23 11.57
C PHE A 80 14.93 -1.23 12.74
N SER A 81 13.79 -1.69 13.26
CA SER A 81 13.73 -2.65 14.37
C SER A 81 12.65 -3.70 14.14
N ALA A 82 12.75 -4.86 14.80
CA ALA A 82 11.76 -5.93 14.66
C ALA A 82 10.34 -5.47 15.10
N GLU A 83 10.26 -4.68 16.16
CA GLU A 83 9.01 -4.07 16.65
C GLU A 83 8.48 -3.07 15.63
N GLY A 84 9.36 -2.20 15.11
CA GLY A 84 9.02 -1.20 14.09
C GLY A 84 8.55 -1.85 12.78
N ASN A 85 9.21 -2.94 12.36
CA ASN A 85 8.82 -3.77 11.23
C ASN A 85 7.37 -4.23 11.37
N TYR A 86 7.02 -4.83 12.51
CA TYR A 86 5.66 -5.33 12.76
C TYR A 86 4.64 -4.20 12.92
N ALA A 87 4.99 -3.12 13.62
CA ALA A 87 4.14 -1.96 13.78
C ALA A 87 3.84 -1.28 12.43
N ALA A 88 4.82 -1.22 11.52
CA ALA A 88 4.65 -0.62 10.20
C ALA A 88 3.67 -1.41 9.33
N LEU A 89 3.72 -2.75 9.39
CA LEU A 89 2.72 -3.61 8.71
C LEU A 89 1.30 -3.31 9.19
N LYS A 90 1.11 -3.01 10.49
CA LYS A 90 -0.21 -2.65 11.03
C LYS A 90 -0.63 -1.22 10.68
N ALA A 91 0.30 -0.27 10.76
CA ALA A 91 0.00 1.16 10.59
C ALA A 91 -0.21 1.54 9.11
N PHE A 92 0.64 1.01 8.24
CA PHE A 92 0.71 1.40 6.82
C PHE A 92 0.25 0.29 5.89
N GLY A 93 0.06 -0.93 6.39
CA GLY A 93 -0.29 -2.05 5.54
C GLY A 93 -1.67 -1.91 4.91
N ARG A 94 -1.71 -2.07 3.59
CA ARG A 94 -2.92 -2.34 2.82
C ARG A 94 -2.66 -3.51 1.89
N PRO A 95 -3.68 -4.35 1.58
CA PRO A 95 -3.54 -5.53 0.75
C PRO A 95 -2.78 -5.32 -0.57
N GLU A 96 -2.95 -4.14 -1.18
CA GLU A 96 -2.43 -3.81 -2.52
C GLU A 96 -1.03 -3.19 -2.51
N HIS A 97 -0.55 -2.72 -1.35
CA HIS A 97 0.81 -2.20 -1.22
C HIS A 97 1.84 -3.31 -1.31
N TRP A 98 3.06 -2.93 -1.65
CA TRP A 98 4.16 -3.88 -1.86
C TRP A 98 5.09 -3.91 -0.67
N PHE A 99 5.58 -5.11 -0.38
CA PHE A 99 6.50 -5.45 0.68
C PHE A 99 7.79 -5.99 0.09
N PHE A 100 8.92 -5.59 0.66
CA PHE A 100 10.26 -6.00 0.24
C PHE A 100 11.10 -6.36 1.46
N HIS A 101 11.91 -7.41 1.32
CA HIS A 101 12.88 -7.84 2.31
C HIS A 101 14.06 -8.54 1.62
N ALA A 102 15.28 -8.29 2.09
CA ALA A 102 16.47 -8.97 1.58
C ALA A 102 16.35 -10.49 1.81
N ARG A 103 16.57 -11.28 0.77
CA ARG A 103 16.48 -12.75 0.88
C ARG A 103 17.66 -13.25 1.71
N ASP A 104 17.44 -14.22 2.59
CA ASP A 104 18.47 -14.87 3.43
C ASP A 104 19.23 -13.98 4.43
N PHE A 105 18.98 -12.67 4.44
CA PHE A 105 19.59 -11.73 5.37
C PHE A 105 18.56 -11.12 6.32
N ALA A 106 18.94 -10.96 7.58
CA ALA A 106 18.17 -10.11 8.49
C ALA A 106 18.23 -8.65 7.99
N GLY A 107 17.10 -7.98 7.94
CA GLY A 107 17.06 -6.60 7.46
C GLY A 107 15.79 -5.85 7.79
N SER A 108 15.75 -4.64 7.29
CA SER A 108 14.60 -3.77 7.38
C SER A 108 13.44 -4.25 6.51
N TYR A 109 12.23 -3.91 6.92
CA TYR A 109 11.07 -3.99 6.02
C TYR A 109 10.99 -2.72 5.20
N VAL A 110 10.75 -2.89 3.91
CA VAL A 110 10.46 -1.78 3.00
C VAL A 110 9.05 -1.94 2.47
N LEU A 111 8.24 -0.90 2.64
CA LEU A 111 6.86 -0.81 2.15
C LEU A 111 6.77 0.24 1.05
N LEU A 112 6.21 -0.13 -0.09
CA LEU A 112 5.92 0.77 -1.19
C LEU A 112 4.40 0.97 -1.29
N LEU A 113 3.96 2.19 -0.99
CA LEU A 113 2.55 2.53 -0.80
C LEU A 113 1.87 2.95 -2.11
N THR A 114 1.63 1.99 -3.00
CA THR A 114 1.08 2.27 -4.35
C THR A 114 -0.46 2.34 -4.44
N GLY A 115 -1.15 2.03 -3.35
CA GLY A 115 -2.58 1.73 -3.37
C GLY A 115 -2.90 0.65 -4.40
N LYS A 116 -3.93 0.89 -5.23
CA LYS A 116 -4.32 -0.02 -6.32
C LYS A 116 -3.48 0.16 -7.59
N GLN A 117 -2.58 1.14 -7.62
CA GLN A 117 -1.75 1.38 -8.80
C GLN A 117 -0.62 0.35 -8.86
N LYS A 118 -0.27 -0.06 -10.09
CA LYS A 118 0.85 -0.98 -10.32
C LYS A 118 2.15 -0.17 -10.42
N PRO A 119 3.15 -0.43 -9.57
CA PRO A 119 4.45 0.24 -9.66
C PRO A 119 5.16 -0.14 -10.96
N LYS A 120 5.98 0.78 -11.48
CA LYS A 120 6.86 0.49 -12.62
C LYS A 120 8.05 -0.36 -12.16
N PRO A 121 8.74 -1.06 -13.09
CA PRO A 121 9.97 -1.79 -12.74
C PRO A 121 11.02 -0.93 -12.03
N ALA A 122 11.11 0.36 -12.39
CA ALA A 122 11.99 1.31 -11.73
C ALA A 122 11.66 1.49 -10.24
N ASP A 123 10.37 1.64 -9.88
CA ASP A 123 9.96 1.82 -8.48
C ASP A 123 10.21 0.55 -7.65
N ILE A 124 9.99 -0.64 -8.26
CA ILE A 124 10.34 -1.94 -7.67
C ILE A 124 11.84 -2.03 -7.41
N LYS A 125 12.68 -1.71 -8.41
CA LYS A 125 14.15 -1.75 -8.28
C LYS A 125 14.64 -0.79 -7.20
N GLN A 126 14.08 0.43 -7.16
CA GLN A 126 14.41 1.42 -6.13
C GLN A 126 14.07 0.90 -4.72
N ALA A 127 12.87 0.35 -4.52
CA ALA A 127 12.46 -0.20 -3.22
C ALA A 127 13.30 -1.43 -2.83
N ALA A 128 13.63 -2.29 -3.79
CA ALA A 128 14.49 -3.44 -3.57
C ALA A 128 15.90 -3.03 -3.13
N LEU A 129 16.50 -2.05 -3.80
CA LEU A 129 17.82 -1.54 -3.46
C LEU A 129 17.87 -0.95 -2.05
N VAL A 130 16.82 -0.22 -1.64
CA VAL A 130 16.69 0.25 -0.25
C VAL A 130 16.69 -0.93 0.73
N ALA A 131 15.95 -2.01 0.44
CA ALA A 131 15.91 -3.20 1.29
C ALA A 131 17.28 -3.90 1.38
N ALA A 132 18.00 -4.01 0.26
CA ALA A 132 19.34 -4.62 0.21
C ALA A 132 20.36 -3.84 1.06
N ILE A 133 20.44 -2.51 0.89
CA ILE A 133 21.40 -1.65 1.62
C ILE A 133 21.12 -1.60 3.12
N HIS A 134 19.86 -1.75 3.53
CA HIS A 134 19.44 -1.78 4.93
C HIS A 134 19.30 -3.20 5.49
N SER A 135 20.02 -4.15 4.91
CA SER A 135 20.14 -5.51 5.41
C SER A 135 21.53 -5.80 5.98
N LYS A 136 21.68 -6.96 6.62
CA LYS A 136 22.99 -7.48 7.03
C LYS A 136 23.88 -7.85 5.84
N GLY A 137 23.31 -8.08 4.67
CA GLY A 137 24.05 -8.44 3.46
C GLY A 137 24.59 -7.24 2.66
N LYS A 138 24.41 -5.99 3.13
CA LYS A 138 24.82 -4.76 2.41
C LYS A 138 26.28 -4.67 1.91
N ARG A 139 27.17 -5.59 2.34
CA ARG A 139 28.56 -5.66 1.90
C ARG A 139 28.75 -6.53 0.66
N GLU A 140 27.76 -7.35 0.32
CA GLU A 140 27.76 -8.10 -0.93
C GLU A 140 27.61 -7.11 -2.10
N SER A 141 28.27 -7.40 -3.22
CA SER A 141 28.15 -6.61 -4.44
C SER A 141 26.76 -6.72 -5.05
N GLU A 142 26.15 -7.90 -4.92
CA GLU A 142 24.86 -8.26 -5.48
C GLU A 142 24.04 -9.04 -4.47
N LEU A 143 22.76 -8.69 -4.33
CA LEU A 143 21.83 -9.36 -3.41
C LEU A 143 20.48 -9.61 -4.05
N GLU A 144 19.88 -10.72 -3.67
CA GLU A 144 18.49 -11.01 -3.97
C GLU A 144 17.55 -10.36 -2.95
N VAL A 145 16.51 -9.74 -3.46
CA VAL A 145 15.43 -9.15 -2.66
C VAL A 145 14.13 -9.82 -3.04
N SER A 146 13.45 -10.37 -2.04
CA SER A 146 12.12 -10.95 -2.20
C SER A 146 11.09 -9.85 -2.01
N TYR A 147 10.10 -9.80 -2.91
CA TYR A 147 9.03 -8.81 -2.84
C TYR A 147 7.68 -9.40 -3.25
N THR A 148 6.61 -8.88 -2.65
CA THR A 148 5.23 -9.29 -2.96
C THR A 148 4.23 -8.26 -2.48
N GLN A 149 2.96 -8.41 -2.83
CA GLN A 149 1.89 -7.59 -2.25
C GLN A 149 1.61 -8.00 -0.80
N LEU A 150 1.29 -7.04 0.07
CA LEU A 150 1.11 -7.27 1.50
C LEU A 150 0.03 -8.30 1.85
N LYS A 151 -1.00 -8.47 1.01
CA LYS A 151 -2.00 -9.54 1.18
C LYS A 151 -1.41 -10.95 1.17
N TYR A 152 -0.22 -11.11 0.59
CA TYR A 152 0.51 -12.38 0.54
C TYR A 152 1.60 -12.50 1.61
N VAL A 153 1.70 -11.51 2.51
CA VAL A 153 2.63 -11.48 3.63
C VAL A 153 1.86 -11.81 4.90
N ARG A 154 2.32 -12.81 5.65
CA ARG A 154 1.69 -13.21 6.92
C ARG A 154 2.73 -13.50 7.99
N LYS A 155 2.40 -13.20 9.25
CA LYS A 155 3.21 -13.62 10.40
C LYS A 155 2.88 -15.08 10.73
N PRO A 156 3.84 -16.01 10.74
CA PRO A 156 3.59 -17.38 11.18
C PRO A 156 3.19 -17.41 12.67
N ARG A 157 2.34 -18.37 13.04
CA ARG A 157 1.90 -18.53 14.44
C ARG A 157 3.11 -18.88 15.30
N HIS A 158 3.25 -18.19 16.44
CA HIS A 158 4.37 -18.34 17.40
C HIS A 158 5.77 -17.97 16.89
N ALA A 159 5.89 -17.36 15.71
CA ALA A 159 7.19 -16.87 15.26
C ALA A 159 7.62 -15.61 16.02
N ARG A 160 8.94 -15.42 16.12
CA ARG A 160 9.56 -14.23 16.70
C ARG A 160 9.06 -12.96 15.99
N THR A 161 9.02 -11.86 16.72
CA THR A 161 8.67 -10.55 16.15
C THR A 161 9.64 -10.21 15.02
N GLY A 162 9.13 -9.66 13.91
CA GLY A 162 9.92 -9.43 12.70
C GLY A 162 10.12 -10.65 11.81
N THR A 163 9.52 -11.81 12.11
CA THR A 163 9.45 -12.93 11.16
C THR A 163 8.19 -12.82 10.31
N VAL A 164 8.35 -12.93 8.98
CA VAL A 164 7.24 -12.99 8.01
C VAL A 164 7.42 -14.17 7.08
N LEU A 165 6.29 -14.70 6.63
CA LEU A 165 6.21 -15.64 5.53
C LEU A 165 5.60 -14.93 4.34
N MET A 166 6.31 -14.96 3.22
CA MET A 166 5.87 -14.43 1.95
C MET A 166 5.33 -15.58 1.11
N THR A 167 4.18 -15.35 0.47
CA THR A 167 3.63 -16.24 -0.55
C THR A 167 3.58 -15.50 -1.87
N ARG A 168 3.65 -16.20 -3.01
CA ARG A 168 3.68 -15.58 -4.35
C ARG A 168 4.72 -14.45 -4.43
N GLU A 169 5.89 -14.69 -3.84
CA GLU A 169 6.99 -13.74 -3.92
C GLU A 169 7.61 -13.78 -5.31
N GLN A 170 8.13 -12.62 -5.70
CA GLN A 170 9.04 -12.47 -6.81
C GLN A 170 10.40 -12.10 -6.24
N VAL A 171 11.46 -12.48 -6.96
CA VAL A 171 12.83 -12.18 -6.57
C VAL A 171 13.43 -11.26 -7.61
N ILE A 172 14.13 -10.23 -7.16
CA ILE A 172 14.92 -9.34 -8.00
C ILE A 172 16.33 -9.27 -7.44
N SER A 173 17.32 -9.40 -8.33
CA SER A 173 18.71 -9.14 -7.99
C SER A 173 19.01 -7.65 -8.12
N VAL A 174 19.71 -7.08 -7.13
CA VAL A 174 20.13 -5.69 -7.12
C VAL A 174 21.59 -5.56 -6.74
N ARG A 175 22.28 -4.60 -7.35
CA ARG A 175 23.67 -4.31 -7.04
C ARG A 175 23.79 -3.14 -6.08
N THR A 176 24.57 -3.32 -5.02
CA THR A 176 24.69 -2.32 -3.95
C THR A 176 25.40 -1.04 -4.41
N GLU A 177 26.25 -1.13 -5.44
CA GLU A 177 26.94 0.02 -6.06
C GLU A 177 25.98 1.04 -6.69
N GLU A 178 24.79 0.62 -7.12
CA GLU A 178 23.78 1.52 -7.72
C GLU A 178 23.11 2.44 -6.67
N TRP A 179 23.39 2.22 -5.38
CA TRP A 179 22.73 2.92 -4.28
C TRP A 179 22.90 4.44 -4.32
N GLU A 180 24.10 4.92 -4.62
CA GLU A 180 24.39 6.36 -4.58
C GLU A 180 23.56 7.14 -5.61
N GLU A 181 23.31 6.55 -6.78
CA GLU A 181 22.45 7.14 -7.80
C GLU A 181 20.98 7.19 -7.37
N VAL A 182 20.51 6.11 -6.72
CA VAL A 182 19.11 5.95 -6.35
C VAL A 182 18.75 6.75 -5.11
N LYS A 183 19.66 6.84 -4.13
CA LYS A 183 19.44 7.53 -2.85
C LYS A 183 19.03 8.98 -3.06
N GLY A 184 19.71 9.71 -3.96
CA GLY A 184 19.39 11.10 -4.27
C GLY A 184 17.99 11.28 -4.86
N LYS A 185 17.52 10.30 -5.65
CA LYS A 185 16.17 10.33 -6.25
C LYS A 185 15.07 9.97 -5.25
N LEU A 186 15.40 9.23 -4.19
CA LEU A 186 14.43 8.73 -3.21
C LEU A 186 14.23 9.64 -1.99
N PHE A 187 15.30 10.28 -1.54
CA PHE A 187 15.33 11.06 -0.30
C PHE A 187 15.73 12.52 -0.50
N GLY A 188 15.95 12.94 -1.75
CA GLY A 188 16.21 14.32 -2.13
C GLY A 188 15.00 15.22 -2.03
#